data_AF-A0A9N9P873-F1
#
_entry.id   AF-A0A9N9P873-F1
#
_cell.length_a   1.000
_cell.length_b   1.000
_cell.length_c   1.000
_cell.angle_alpha   90.00
_cell.angle_beta   90.00
_cell.angle_gamma   90.00
#
_symmetry.space_group_name_H-M   'P 1'
#
loop_
_entity.id
_entity.type
_entity.pdbx_description
1 polymer ?
#
loop_
_entity_poly.entity_id
_entity_poly.type
_entity_poly.pdbx_seq_one_letter_code
_entity_poly.pdbx_strand_id
1 'polypeptide(L)'
;GGGYSFFSGKDASRSYVTGCFETHLTHDLRGLTREQLKDLENWVSFYRDHHTYYRVGRVVHKPIDPNSPIPPPCNDASDKKS
;
A
#
# COMPACT_ATOMS: atom_id res chain seq x y z
N GLY A 1 15.49 -12.95 7.01
CA GLY A 1 14.62 -11.85 6.55
C GLY A 1 13.89 -11.29 7.74
N GLY A 2 13.72 -9.97 7.84
CA GLY A 2 13.00 -9.31 8.94
C GLY A 2 11.48 -9.33 8.77
N GLY A 3 10.76 -8.82 9.78
CA GLY A 3 9.30 -8.83 9.85
C GLY A 3 8.56 -8.04 8.77
N TYR A 4 9.25 -7.27 7.92
CA TYR A 4 8.68 -6.52 6.79
C TYR A 4 9.21 -6.98 5.43
N SER A 5 9.85 -8.14 5.37
CA SER A 5 10.49 -8.64 4.14
C SER A 5 9.52 -8.87 2.98
N PHE A 6 8.22 -9.04 3.25
CA PHE A 6 7.18 -9.18 2.23
C PHE A 6 7.00 -7.92 1.36
N PHE A 7 7.42 -6.75 1.83
CA PHE A 7 7.39 -5.48 1.06
C PHE A 7 8.56 -5.32 0.08
N SER A 8 9.64 -6.09 0.24
CA SER A 8 10.84 -5.93 -0.59
C SER A 8 10.53 -6.14 -2.07
N GLY A 9 10.82 -5.11 -2.89
CA GLY A 9 10.68 -5.17 -4.36
C GLY A 9 9.25 -5.15 -4.88
N LYS A 10 8.26 -4.79 -4.06
CA LYS A 10 6.84 -4.74 -4.44
C LYS A 10 6.24 -3.37 -4.15
N ASP A 11 5.14 -3.06 -4.82
CA ASP A 11 4.31 -1.94 -4.41
C ASP A 11 3.47 -2.37 -3.20
N ALA A 12 3.65 -1.68 -2.08
CA ALA A 12 2.96 -1.94 -0.82
C ALA A 12 1.89 -0.88 -0.50
N SER A 13 1.57 0.01 -1.44
CA SER A 13 0.69 1.18 -1.23
C SER A 13 -0.66 0.78 -0.64
N ARG A 14 -1.35 -0.19 -1.26
CA ARG A 14 -2.63 -0.70 -0.76
C ARG A 14 -2.47 -1.36 0.61
N SER A 15 -1.38 -2.09 0.80
CA SER A 15 -1.08 -2.82 2.02
C SER A 15 -0.94 -1.92 3.24
N TYR A 16 -0.24 -0.78 3.11
CA TYR A 16 -0.03 0.19 4.20
C TYR A 16 -1.33 0.72 4.83
N VAL A 17 -2.40 0.84 4.02
CA VAL A 17 -3.65 1.48 4.44
C VAL A 17 -4.79 0.50 4.69
N THR A 18 -4.60 -0.76 4.30
CA THR A 18 -5.57 -1.83 4.54
C THR A 18 -5.13 -2.80 5.65
N GLY A 19 -3.86 -2.81 6.02
CA GLY A 19 -3.31 -3.77 6.99
C GLY A 19 -3.05 -5.17 6.41
N CYS A 20 -3.42 -5.42 5.15
CA CYS A 20 -3.22 -6.71 4.49
C CYS A 20 -1.81 -6.85 3.92
N PHE A 21 -0.86 -7.10 4.82
CA PHE A 21 0.58 -7.14 4.55
C PHE A 21 1.04 -8.26 3.62
N GLU A 22 0.29 -9.34 3.51
CA GLU A 22 0.63 -10.47 2.65
C GLU A 22 -0.11 -10.46 1.30
N THR A 23 -1.35 -9.96 1.27
CA THR A 23 -2.24 -10.09 0.10
C THR A 23 -2.42 -8.79 -0.70
N HIS A 24 -2.24 -7.62 -0.10
CA HIS A 24 -2.40 -6.31 -0.77
C HIS A 24 -1.08 -5.70 -1.26
N LEU A 25 -0.16 -6.55 -1.72
CA LEU A 25 1.12 -6.16 -2.31
C LEU A 25 0.94 -5.72 -3.77
N THR A 26 0.20 -4.63 -3.99
CA THR A 26 -0.21 -4.13 -5.31
C THR A 26 -0.39 -2.60 -5.33
N HIS A 27 -0.29 -2.02 -6.54
CA HIS A 27 -0.55 -0.61 -6.84
C HIS A 27 -2.03 -0.29 -7.05
N ASP A 28 -2.93 -1.26 -6.84
CA ASP A 28 -4.38 -1.07 -6.99
C ASP A 28 -5.01 -0.29 -5.83
N LEU A 29 -5.34 0.97 -6.09
CA LEU A 29 -6.00 1.85 -5.13
C LEU A 29 -7.52 1.91 -5.29
N ARG A 30 -8.11 1.15 -6.23
CA ARG A 30 -9.56 1.12 -6.43
C ARG A 30 -10.24 0.56 -5.18
N GLY A 31 -11.40 1.12 -4.83
CA GLY A 31 -12.21 0.66 -3.69
C GLY A 31 -11.67 1.03 -2.31
N LEU A 32 -10.57 1.78 -2.21
CA LEU A 32 -10.12 2.37 -0.95
C LEU A 32 -11.02 3.52 -0.53
N THR A 33 -11.20 3.70 0.77
CA THR A 33 -11.94 4.84 1.31
C THR A 33 -11.12 6.14 1.19
N ARG A 34 -11.79 7.30 1.38
CA ARG A 34 -11.09 8.59 1.36
C ARG A 34 -10.06 8.71 2.48
N GLU A 35 -10.38 8.15 3.65
CA GLU A 35 -9.50 8.10 4.81
C GLU A 35 -8.27 7.26 4.51
N GLN A 36 -8.43 6.09 3.88
CA GLN A 36 -7.30 5.25 3.46
C GLN A 36 -6.41 5.94 2.42
N LEU A 37 -7.00 6.66 1.46
CA LEU A 37 -6.21 7.43 0.49
C LEU A 37 -5.43 8.56 1.16
N LYS A 38 -6.02 9.24 2.15
CA LYS A 38 -5.33 10.24 2.96
C LYS A 38 -4.19 9.63 3.78
N ASP A 39 -4.40 8.45 4.35
CA ASP A 39 -3.36 7.74 5.09
C ASP A 39 -2.22 7.29 4.17
N LEU A 40 -2.50 6.98 2.90
CA LEU A 40 -1.46 6.70 1.90
C LEU A 40 -0.59 7.95 1.66
N GLU A 41 -1.18 9.14 1.57
CA GLU A 41 -0.43 10.39 1.43
C GLU A 41 0.48 10.66 2.66
N ASN A 42 0.02 10.30 3.85
CA ASN A 42 0.82 10.38 5.07
C ASN A 42 2.02 9.43 5.00
N TRP A 43 1.83 8.17 4.57
CA TRP A 43 2.93 7.23 4.36
C TRP A 43 3.92 7.69 3.29
N VAL A 44 3.44 8.26 2.18
CA VAL A 44 4.29 8.84 1.14
C VAL A 44 5.15 9.97 1.72
N SER A 45 4.55 10.84 2.53
CA SER A 45 5.28 11.94 3.18
C SER A 45 6.30 11.42 4.19
N PHE A 46 5.93 10.43 5.01
CA PHE A 46 6.85 9.77 5.93
C PHE A 46 8.09 9.25 5.20
N TYR A 47 7.95 8.42 4.16
CA TYR A 47 9.09 7.85 3.44
C TYR A 47 9.93 8.89 2.69
N ARG A 48 9.29 9.97 2.20
CA ARG A 48 9.99 11.08 1.55
C ARG A 48 10.87 11.86 2.53
N ASP A 49 10.37 12.09 3.73
CA ASP A 49 10.97 13.00 4.71
C ASP A 49 11.80 12.24 5.78
N HIS A 50 11.81 10.90 5.74
CA HIS A 50 12.55 10.06 6.69
C HIS A 50 14.06 10.08 6.45
N HIS A 51 14.83 10.37 7.48
CA HIS A 51 16.30 10.51 7.43
C HIS A 51 17.08 9.30 6.90
N THR A 52 16.55 8.07 6.99
CA THR A 52 17.22 6.85 6.46
C THR A 52 16.70 6.37 5.12
N TYR A 53 15.57 6.89 4.63
CA TYR A 53 15.01 6.49 3.34
C TYR A 53 15.30 7.59 2.32
N TYR A 54 15.63 7.19 1.09
CA TYR A 54 15.96 8.12 0.02
C TYR A 54 15.11 7.82 -1.21
N ARG A 55 14.59 8.88 -1.83
CA ARG A 55 13.80 8.77 -3.06
C ARG A 55 14.71 8.44 -4.24
N VAL A 56 14.61 7.21 -4.74
CA VAL A 56 15.39 6.73 -5.89
C VAL A 56 14.76 7.00 -7.25
N GLY A 57 13.45 7.24 -7.31
CA GLY A 57 12.75 7.44 -8.58
C GLY A 57 11.24 7.21 -8.48
N ARG A 58 10.61 6.89 -9.61
CA ARG A 58 9.19 6.54 -9.71
C ARG A 58 9.06 5.15 -10.32
N VAL A 59 8.26 4.29 -9.70
CA VAL A 59 7.89 3.00 -10.27
C VAL A 59 6.78 3.20 -11.29
N VAL A 60 6.95 2.64 -12.50
CA VAL A 60 5.94 2.67 -13.58
C VAL A 60 5.28 1.30 -13.65
N HIS A 61 4.00 1.25 -13.31
CA HIS A 61 3.21 0.02 -13.36
C HIS A 61 2.45 -0.12 -14.68
N LYS A 62 2.13 -1.35 -15.05
CA LYS A 62 1.15 -1.61 -16.12
C LYS A 62 -0.23 -1.08 -15.68
N PRO A 63 -1.07 -0.62 -16.61
CA PRO A 63 -2.46 -0.30 -16.31
C PRO A 63 -3.18 -1.48 -15.66
N ILE A 64 -4.05 -1.19 -14.72
CA ILE A 64 -4.93 -2.19 -14.10
C ILE A 64 -6.14 -2.34 -15.00
N ASP A 65 -6.51 -3.58 -15.33
CA ASP A 65 -7.75 -3.86 -16.05
C ASP A 65 -8.94 -3.41 -15.19
N PRO A 66 -9.76 -2.45 -15.63
CA PRO A 66 -10.89 -1.96 -14.85
C PRO A 66 -11.92 -3.04 -14.51
N ASN A 67 -12.00 -4.12 -15.30
CA ASN A 67 -12.92 -5.24 -15.08
C ASN A 67 -12.34 -6.33 -14.18
N SER A 68 -11.04 -6.27 -13.88
CA SER A 68 -10.43 -7.20 -12.92
C SER A 68 -11.01 -6.97 -11.52
N PRO A 69 -11.23 -8.03 -10.73
CA PRO A 69 -11.76 -7.91 -9.38
C PRO A 69 -10.84 -7.07 -8.50
N ILE A 70 -11.44 -6.22 -7.68
CA ILE A 70 -10.72 -5.46 -6.66
C ILE A 70 -10.20 -6.44 -5.60
N PRO A 71 -8.96 -6.29 -5.11
CA PRO A 71 -8.42 -7.19 -4.08
C PRO A 71 -9.34 -7.22 -2.84
N PRO A 72 -9.78 -8.42 -2.40
CA PRO A 72 -10.70 -8.57 -1.29
C PRO A 72 -10.00 -8.29 0.04
N PRO A 73 -10.73 -7.84 1.08
CA PRO A 73 -10.15 -7.69 2.41
C PRO A 73 -9.59 -9.04 2.91
N CYS A 74 -8.48 -8.98 3.64
CA CYS A 74 -7.93 -10.11 4.36
C CYS A 74 -8.53 -10.21 5.78
N ASN A 75 -8.37 -11.37 6.43
CA ASN A 75 -8.85 -11.58 7.80
C ASN A 75 -8.19 -10.63 8.82
N ASP A 76 -6.96 -10.20 8.52
CA ASP A 76 -6.19 -9.26 9.34
C ASP A 76 -6.34 -7.79 8.91
N ALA A 77 -7.32 -7.49 8.04
CA ALA A 77 -7.63 -6.13 7.63
C ALA A 77 -8.13 -5.38 8.87
N SER A 78 -7.22 -4.75 9.60
CA SER A 78 -7.51 -4.16 10.90
C SER A 78 -8.67 -3.19 10.78
N ASP A 79 -9.73 -3.46 11.55
CA ASP A 79 -10.73 -2.52 12.03
C ASP A 79 -10.02 -1.35 12.76
N LYS A 80 -9.35 -0.47 12.02
CA LYS A 80 -8.95 0.84 12.56
C LYS A 80 -10.15 1.77 12.44
N LYS A 81 -11.19 1.48 13.24
CA LYS A 81 -12.09 2.53 13.73
C LYS A 81 -11.43 3.20 14.93
N SER A 82 -11.64 4.50 14.96
CA SER A 82 -11.13 5.50 15.90
C SER A 82 -11.25 5.16 17.38
#